data_AF-A0A956LKV1-F1
#
_entry.id   AF-A0A956LKV1-F1
#
_cell.length_a   1.000
_cell.length_b   1.000
_cell.length_c   1.000
_cell.angle_alpha   90.00
_cell.angle_beta   90.00
_cell.angle_gamma   90.00
#
_symmetry.space_group_name_H-M   'P 1'
#
loop_
_entity.id
_entity.type
_entity.pdbx_description
1 polymer ?
#
loop_
_entity_poly.entity_id
_entity_poly.type
_entity_poly.pdbx_seq_one_letter_code
_entity_poly.pdbx_strand_id
1 'polypeptide(L)'
;MAEPYIIIITSEADFDGSTLMTQTVNDFAREGRSLSITVPGAVGVIPSTFFGLFSGTAPKLVGVATDTWNPLNTAQVQTLGVVDAPRQ
;
A
#
# COMPACT_ATOMS: atom_id res chain seq x y z
N MET A 1 1.45 7.45 22.79
CA MET A 1 1.31 7.52 21.32
C MET A 1 2.42 6.70 20.71
N ALA A 2 2.10 5.68 19.92
CA ALA A 2 3.11 4.95 19.15
C ALA A 2 3.43 5.76 17.89
N GLU A 3 4.72 5.90 17.53
CA GLU A 3 5.13 6.62 16.32
C GLU A 3 4.59 5.89 15.07
N PRO A 4 4.25 6.63 14.00
CA PRO A 4 3.70 6.07 12.77
C PRO A 4 4.67 5.10 12.08
N TYR A 5 4.11 4.10 11.41
CA TYR A 5 4.88 3.25 10.49
C TYR A 5 5.12 4.01 9.18
N ILE A 6 6.37 4.01 8.72
CA ILE A 6 6.74 4.56 7.42
C ILE A 6 6.85 3.39 6.46
N ILE A 7 6.17 3.50 5.32
CA ILE A 7 6.20 2.48 4.27
C ILE A 7 6.66 3.18 3.01
N ILE A 8 7.80 2.73 2.49
CA ILE A 8 8.43 3.28 1.29
C ILE A 8 8.29 2.22 0.20
N ILE A 9 7.54 2.57 -0.83
CA ILE A 9 7.34 1.72 -2.01
C ILE A 9 7.95 2.46 -3.19
N THR A 10 8.98 1.85 -3.78
CA THR A 10 9.58 2.33 -5.02
C THR A 10 9.12 1.41 -6.14
N SER A 11 8.58 1.95 -7.22
CA SER A 11 8.35 1.18 -8.45
C SER A 11 9.48 1.49 -9.43
N GLU A 12 9.98 0.47 -10.14
CA GLU A 12 10.90 0.66 -11.27
C GLU A 12 10.16 1.18 -12.54
N ALA A 13 8.82 1.21 -12.49
CA ALA A 13 7.94 1.83 -13.46
C ALA A 13 7.11 2.96 -12.81
N ASP A 14 6.18 3.54 -13.56
CA ASP A 14 5.24 4.50 -13.00
C ASP A 14 4.19 3.81 -12.11
N PHE A 15 3.71 4.54 -11.10
CA PHE A 15 2.53 4.11 -10.37
C PHE A 15 1.30 4.28 -11.28
N ASP A 16 0.65 3.18 -11.67
CA ASP A 16 -0.35 3.19 -12.74
C ASP A 16 -1.80 3.38 -12.26
N GLY A 17 -1.99 3.43 -10.95
CA GLY A 17 -3.29 3.53 -10.31
C GLY A 17 -4.22 2.34 -10.58
N SER A 18 -3.78 1.21 -11.12
CA SER A 18 -4.68 0.11 -11.51
C SER A 18 -4.14 -1.27 -11.18
N THR A 19 -2.81 -1.44 -11.16
CA THR A 19 -2.19 -2.71 -10.85
C THR A 19 -2.15 -2.92 -9.35
N LEU A 20 -2.68 -4.08 -8.92
CA LEU A 20 -2.72 -4.46 -7.53
C LEU A 20 -1.34 -4.82 -6.99
N MET A 21 -0.98 -4.24 -5.86
CA MET A 21 0.18 -4.67 -5.10
C MET A 21 -0.06 -6.05 -4.48
N THR A 22 0.80 -7.02 -4.81
CA THR A 22 0.72 -8.41 -4.32
C THR A 22 1.74 -8.73 -3.23
N GLN A 23 2.67 -7.80 -2.96
CA GLN A 23 3.72 -7.98 -1.97
C GLN A 23 3.15 -8.00 -0.55
N THR A 24 3.80 -8.79 0.30
CA THR A 24 3.49 -9.02 1.70
C THR A 24 4.52 -8.36 2.60
N VAL A 25 4.27 -8.31 3.92
CA VAL A 25 5.19 -7.66 4.88
C VAL A 25 6.58 -8.31 4.89
N ASN A 26 6.66 -9.59 4.50
CA ASN A 26 7.91 -10.34 4.47
C ASN A 26 8.80 -9.96 3.28
N ASP A 27 8.23 -9.32 2.25
CA ASP A 27 8.97 -8.87 1.07
C ASP A 27 9.69 -7.54 1.33
N PHE A 28 9.42 -6.90 2.47
CA PHE A 28 9.96 -5.58 2.82
C PHE A 28 11.21 -5.70 3.68
N ALA A 29 12.21 -4.89 3.36
CA ALA A 29 13.32 -4.64 4.26
C ALA A 29 12.82 -3.82 5.46
N ARG A 30 13.21 -4.25 6.67
CA ARG A 30 12.78 -3.61 7.91
C ARG A 30 13.94 -2.88 8.58
N GLU A 31 13.76 -1.60 8.81
CA GLU A 31 14.68 -0.76 9.57
C GLU A 31 13.90 -0.05 10.69
N GLY A 32 13.88 -0.65 11.88
CA GLY A 32 13.07 -0.18 13.00
C GLY A 32 11.56 -0.22 12.69
N ARG A 33 10.98 0.97 12.48
CA ARG A 33 9.56 1.20 12.12
C ARG A 33 9.35 1.59 10.65
N SER A 34 10.42 1.59 9.86
CA SER A 34 10.37 1.75 8.41
C SER A 34 10.33 0.40 7.72
N LEU A 35 9.47 0.27 6.71
CA LEU A 35 9.39 -0.85 5.79
C LEU A 35 9.65 -0.33 4.38
N SER A 36 10.62 -0.89 3.67
CA SER A 36 10.93 -0.49 2.29
C SER A 36 10.95 -1.66 1.32
N ILE A 37 10.52 -1.39 0.08
CA ILE A 37 10.61 -2.34 -1.04
C ILE A 37 10.83 -1.59 -2.36
N THR A 38 11.48 -2.27 -3.30
CA THR A 38 11.47 -1.90 -4.72
C THR A 38 10.70 -2.97 -5.50
N VAL A 39 9.70 -2.55 -6.27
CA VAL A 39 8.87 -3.45 -7.09
C VAL A 39 9.27 -3.29 -8.55
N PRO A 40 9.68 -4.38 -9.24
CA PRO A 40 10.24 -4.32 -10.61
C PRO A 40 9.17 -4.14 -11.72
N GLY A 41 7.97 -3.66 -11.38
CA GLY A 41 6.86 -3.53 -12.31
C GLY A 41 5.84 -2.49 -11.87
N ALA A 42 4.85 -2.25 -12.73
CA ALA A 42 3.76 -1.31 -12.46
C ALA A 42 2.99 -1.74 -11.20
N VAL A 43 2.67 -0.76 -10.37
CA VAL A 43 1.84 -0.89 -9.17
C VAL A 43 1.00 0.37 -9.04
N GLY A 44 -0.13 0.32 -8.38
CA GLY A 44 -1.00 1.50 -8.30
C GLY A 44 -2.13 1.39 -7.29
N VAL A 45 -2.49 0.16 -6.92
CA VAL A 45 -3.52 -0.13 -5.92
C VAL A 45 -2.89 -0.76 -4.69
N ILE A 46 -2.97 -0.06 -3.56
CA ILE A 46 -2.58 -0.54 -2.25
C ILE A 46 -3.83 -1.09 -1.54
N PRO A 47 -3.86 -2.37 -1.13
CA PRO A 47 -4.98 -2.91 -0.36
C PRO A 47 -5.19 -2.15 0.96
N SER A 48 -6.42 -1.85 1.36
CA SER A 48 -6.69 -1.20 2.65
C SER A 48 -6.37 -2.08 3.86
N THR A 49 -6.18 -3.38 3.63
CA THR A 49 -5.74 -4.37 4.63
C THR A 49 -4.22 -4.53 4.69
N PHE A 50 -3.46 -3.75 3.92
CA PHE A 50 -2.02 -3.90 3.74
C PHE A 50 -1.26 -4.17 5.06
N PHE A 51 -0.56 -5.31 5.08
CA PHE A 51 0.17 -5.93 6.20
C PHE A 51 -0.63 -6.29 7.46
N GLY A 52 -1.95 -6.19 7.47
CA GLY A 52 -2.74 -6.30 8.70
C GLY A 52 -2.44 -5.18 9.71
N LEU A 53 -1.67 -4.15 9.31
CA LEU A 53 -1.46 -2.92 10.09
C LEU A 53 -2.79 -2.17 10.31
N PHE A 54 -3.72 -2.36 9.38
CA PHE A 54 -5.04 -1.80 9.41
C PHE A 54 -6.02 -2.79 10.05
N SER A 55 -6.05 -2.84 11.39
CA SER A 55 -7.18 -3.47 12.08
C SER A 55 -8.48 -2.75 11.70
N GLY A 56 -9.53 -3.50 11.36
CA GLY A 56 -10.84 -2.94 10.98
C GLY A 56 -11.56 -2.18 12.12
N THR A 57 -10.97 -2.13 13.31
CA THR A 57 -11.54 -1.56 14.52
C THR A 57 -11.43 -0.05 14.66
N ALA A 58 -10.68 0.64 13.79
CA ALA A 58 -10.57 2.11 13.85
C ALA A 58 -10.28 2.73 12.48
N PRO A 59 -10.78 3.96 12.21
CA PRO A 59 -10.42 4.72 11.02
C PRO A 59 -8.91 4.99 11.00
N LYS A 60 -8.34 4.97 9.79
CA LYS A 60 -6.89 5.10 9.56
C LYS A 60 -6.67 6.28 8.62
N LEU A 61 -5.66 7.08 8.91
CA LEU A 61 -5.22 8.15 8.03
C LEU A 61 -4.09 7.63 7.16
N VAL A 62 -4.24 7.76 5.84
CA VAL A 62 -3.19 7.44 4.87
C VAL A 62 -2.75 8.73 4.20
N GLY A 63 -1.46 9.03 4.29
CA GLY A 63 -0.83 10.10 3.54
C GLY A 63 -0.03 9.51 2.38
N VAL A 64 -0.23 10.04 1.18
CA VAL A 64 0.60 9.72 0.01
C VAL A 64 1.49 10.92 -0.24
N ALA A 65 2.80 10.69 -0.30
CA ALA A 65 3.80 11.70 -0.63
C ALA A 65 4.62 11.21 -1.81
N THR A 66 4.90 12.11 -2.76
CA THR A 66 5.76 11.84 -3.92
C THR A 66 7.00 12.73 -3.84
N ASP A 67 8.12 12.20 -4.32
CA ASP A 67 9.40 12.92 -4.42
C ASP A 67 9.48 13.79 -5.68
N THR A 68 8.69 13.44 -6.69
CA THR A 68 8.64 14.06 -8.01
C THR A 68 7.20 14.38 -8.41
N TRP A 69 7.04 15.39 -9.27
CA TRP A 69 5.75 15.70 -9.89
C TRP A 69 5.66 14.99 -11.25
N ASN A 70 5.22 13.74 -11.23
CA ASN A 70 4.86 12.99 -12.45
C ASN A 70 3.33 12.96 -12.58
N PRO A 71 2.72 13.62 -13.59
CA PRO A 71 1.28 13.62 -13.78
C PRO A 71 0.71 12.24 -14.19
N LEU A 72 1.56 11.31 -14.60
CA LEU A 72 1.17 9.93 -14.93
C LEU A 72 1.12 9.04 -13.68
N ASN A 73 1.78 9.44 -12.58
CA ASN A 73 1.77 8.67 -11.35
C ASN A 73 0.41 8.80 -10.64
N THR A 74 -0.27 7.67 -10.51
CA THR A 74 -1.53 7.54 -9.79
C THR A 74 -1.39 6.44 -8.74
N ALA A 75 -1.68 6.77 -7.48
CA ALA A 75 -1.74 5.79 -6.40
C ALA A 75 -3.13 5.83 -5.76
N GLN A 76 -3.68 4.66 -5.45
CA GLN A 76 -4.95 4.56 -4.75
C GLN A 76 -4.91 3.49 -3.66
N VAL A 77 -5.64 3.76 -2.58
CA VAL A 77 -5.86 2.80 -1.50
C VAL A 77 -7.28 2.28 -1.63
N GLN A 78 -7.44 0.98 -1.83
CA GLN A 78 -8.76 0.37 -2.04
C GLN A 78 -9.04 -0.70 -1.01
N THR A 79 -10.28 -0.72 -0.51
CA THR A 79 -10.83 -1.93 0.07
C THR A 79 -11.06 -2.93 -1.03
N LEU A 80 -10.24 -3.98 -1.06
CA LEU A 80 -10.51 -5.15 -1.88
C LEU A 80 -11.73 -5.82 -1.25
N GLY A 81 -12.85 -5.83 -1.97
CA GLY A 81 -14.07 -6.45 -1.49
C GLY A 81 -13.78 -7.87 -1.01
N VAL A 82 -14.24 -8.20 0.19
CA VAL A 82 -14.60 -9.59 0.47
C VAL A 82 -15.60 -9.94 -0.63
N VAL A 83 -15.34 -10.99 -1.42
CA VAL A 83 -16.42 -11.63 -2.17
C VAL A 83 -17.45 -11.98 -1.11
N ASP A 84 -18.55 -11.22 -1.07
CA ASP A 84 -19.66 -11.49 -0.16
C ASP A 84 -20.00 -12.97 -0.35
N ALA A 85 -19.66 -13.81 0.64
CA ALA A 85 -20.15 -15.17 0.64
C ALA A 85 -21.68 -15.07 0.59
N PRO A 86 -22.36 -15.79 -0.31
CA PRO A 86 -23.80 -15.63 -0.48
C PRO A 86 -24.47 -15.85 0.88
N ARG A 87 -25.23 -14.85 1.32
CA ARG A 87 -26.05 -14.95 2.53
C ARG A 87 -26.99 -16.14 2.32
N GLN A 88 -26.87 -17.15 3.21
CA GLN A 88 -27.81 -18.27 3.27
C GLN A 88 -29.22 -17.78 3.59
#